data_AF-A0A3D4KAR7-F1
#
_entry.id   AF-A0A3D4KAR7-F1
#
_cell.length_a   1.000
_cell.length_b   1.000
_cell.length_c   1.000
_cell.angle_alpha   90.00
_cell.angle_beta   90.00
_cell.angle_gamma   90.00
#
_symmetry.space_group_name_H-M   'P 1'
#
loop_
_entity.id
_entity.type
_entity.pdbx_description
1 polymer ?
#
loop_
_entity_poly.entity_id
_entity_poly.type
_entity_poly.pdbx_seq_one_letter_code
_entity_poly.pdbx_strand_id
1 'polypeptide(L)'
;MLDLNELERVLKENSGKKILVSVIHANNETGVIQNIKEITRIVFEHKGFLHFDCSQSLGKTPFNFDDIGADMVTLSSHKLGGPKGVAALVIKKGLEFNSFIKGGAQQKFLRAGTENLPAIKGFAEAISESVGNLKNYKEHCKKLISHFEIKLK
;
A
#
# COMPACT_ATOMS: atom_id res chain seq x y z
N MET A 1 0.81 8.20 14.95
CA MET A 1 -0.04 8.51 13.79
C MET A 1 0.60 9.67 13.04
N LEU A 2 0.37 9.82 11.73
CA LEU A 2 0.90 10.97 10.98
C LEU A 2 0.27 12.27 11.48
N ASP A 3 1.08 13.31 11.68
CA ASP A 3 0.61 14.66 11.95
C ASP A 3 0.19 15.34 10.63
N LEU A 4 -1.11 15.61 10.51
CA LEU A 4 -1.69 16.18 9.28
C LEU A 4 -1.43 17.68 9.15
N ASN A 5 -1.28 18.40 10.26
CA ASN A 5 -0.93 19.83 10.23
C ASN A 5 0.49 20.00 9.71
N GLU A 6 1.40 19.13 10.15
CA GLU A 6 2.77 19.12 9.67
C GLU A 6 2.87 18.72 8.19
N LEU A 7 2.11 17.71 7.76
CA LEU A 7 2.00 17.35 6.34
C LEU A 7 1.59 18.56 5.50
N GLU A 8 0.53 19.26 5.93
CA GLU A 8 0.02 20.43 5.22
C GLU A 8 1.05 21.58 5.20
N ARG A 9 1.71 21.84 6.34
CA ARG A 9 2.77 22.86 6.44
C ARG A 9 3.91 22.58 5.45
N VAL A 10 4.43 21.35 5.44
CA VAL A 10 5.54 20.95 4.55
C VAL A 10 5.16 21.07 3.07
N LEU A 11 3.92 20.72 2.71
CA LEU A 11 3.42 20.87 1.34
C LEU A 11 3.29 22.35 0.94
N LYS A 12 2.79 23.21 1.84
CA LYS A 12 2.69 24.66 1.60
C LYS A 12 4.07 25.29 1.38
N GLU A 13 5.05 24.96 2.21
CA GLU A 13 6.42 25.48 2.11
C GLU A 13 7.14 25.06 0.82
N ASN A 14 6.68 24.00 0.18
CA ASN A 14 7.23 23.49 -1.08
C ASN A 14 6.31 23.72 -2.27
N SER A 15 5.33 24.63 -2.15
CA SER A 15 4.41 24.98 -3.23
C SER A 15 5.16 25.36 -4.51
N GLY A 16 4.66 24.87 -5.65
CA GLY A 16 5.29 25.06 -6.97
C GLY A 16 6.35 24.00 -7.34
N LYS A 17 6.76 23.13 -6.42
CA LYS A 17 7.63 21.97 -6.72
C LYS A 17 6.80 20.73 -7.06
N LYS A 18 7.38 19.80 -7.84
CA LYS A 18 6.85 18.44 -7.99
C LYS A 18 7.21 17.64 -6.73
N ILE A 19 6.21 17.29 -5.92
CA ILE A 19 6.39 16.59 -4.64
C ILE A 19 5.76 15.20 -4.72
N LEU A 20 6.45 14.20 -4.18
CA LEU A 20 5.89 12.89 -3.87
C LEU A 20 5.75 12.75 -2.37
N VAL A 21 4.54 12.48 -1.90
CA VAL A 21 4.25 12.08 -0.51
C VAL A 21 4.14 10.56 -0.47
N SER A 22 4.91 9.92 0.40
CA SER A 22 4.92 8.47 0.58
C SER A 22 4.63 8.11 2.03
N VAL A 23 3.53 7.40 2.25
CA VAL A 23 3.06 7.06 3.61
C VAL A 23 2.82 5.57 3.73
N ILE A 24 3.28 4.94 4.81
CA ILE A 24 2.86 3.57 5.15
C ILE A 24 1.42 3.57 5.64
N HIS A 25 0.53 2.80 5.00
CA HIS A 25 -0.89 2.76 5.37
C HIS A 25 -1.12 2.09 6.72
N ALA A 26 -0.52 0.91 6.92
CA ALA A 26 -0.55 0.18 8.19
C ALA A 26 0.88 -0.08 8.66
N ASN A 27 1.25 0.49 9.81
CA ASN A 27 2.61 0.36 10.33
C ASN A 27 2.91 -1.09 10.73
N ASN A 28 4.06 -1.61 10.30
CA ASN A 28 4.46 -3.01 10.47
C ASN A 28 4.89 -3.39 11.90
N GLU A 29 5.13 -2.41 12.78
CA GLU A 29 5.57 -2.63 14.16
C GLU A 29 4.43 -2.41 15.15
N THR A 30 3.72 -1.30 15.00
CA THR A 30 2.66 -0.87 15.94
C THR A 30 1.26 -1.24 15.48
N GLY A 31 1.06 -1.57 14.20
CA GLY A 31 -0.26 -1.81 13.61
C GLY A 31 -1.10 -0.54 13.41
N VAL A 32 -0.59 0.65 13.70
CA VAL A 32 -1.32 1.92 13.49
C VAL A 32 -1.70 2.07 12.02
N ILE A 33 -2.99 2.29 11.78
CA ILE A 33 -3.57 2.54 10.45
C ILE A 33 -3.73 4.04 10.26
N GLN A 34 -3.24 4.57 9.14
CA GLN A 34 -3.33 5.99 8.80
C GLN A 34 -4.68 6.35 8.17
N ASN A 35 -5.13 7.59 8.36
CA ASN A 35 -6.33 8.10 7.70
C ASN A 35 -6.05 8.45 6.23
N ILE A 36 -6.17 7.46 5.35
CA ILE A 36 -5.87 7.62 3.91
C ILE A 36 -6.72 8.70 3.24
N LYS A 37 -8.00 8.85 3.63
CA LYS A 37 -8.92 9.82 3.01
C LYS A 37 -8.43 11.24 3.21
N GLU A 38 -8.02 11.55 4.43
CA GLU A 38 -7.57 12.89 4.79
C GLU A 38 -6.19 13.20 4.22
N ILE A 39 -5.28 12.22 4.22
CA ILE A 39 -3.97 12.35 3.56
C ILE A 39 -4.15 12.58 2.06
N THR A 40 -4.99 11.79 1.39
CA THR A 40 -5.29 11.94 -0.04
C THR A 40 -5.86 13.32 -0.34
N ARG A 41 -6.81 13.80 0.47
CA ARG A 41 -7.38 15.16 0.33
C ARG A 41 -6.29 16.24 0.39
N ILE A 42 -5.48 16.23 1.45
CA ILE A 42 -4.43 17.23 1.67
C ILE A 42 -3.42 17.24 0.52
N VAL A 43 -2.94 16.06 0.10
CA VAL A 43 -1.94 15.95 -0.97
C VAL A 43 -2.52 16.39 -2.31
N PHE A 44 -3.77 16.04 -2.60
CA PHE A 44 -4.48 16.47 -3.82
C PHE A 44 -4.65 17.99 -3.88
N GLU A 45 -5.08 18.64 -2.79
CA GLU A 45 -5.24 20.10 -2.71
C GLU A 45 -3.92 20.84 -3.00
N HIS A 46 -2.79 20.24 -2.64
CA HIS A 46 -1.46 20.78 -2.88
C HIS A 46 -0.83 20.29 -4.19
N LYS A 47 -1.59 19.59 -5.05
CA LYS A 47 -1.15 19.08 -6.35
C LYS A 47 0.09 18.18 -6.27
N GLY A 48 0.26 17.48 -5.15
CA GLY A 48 1.32 16.49 -4.96
C GLY A 48 0.95 15.12 -5.54
N PHE A 49 1.96 14.28 -5.75
CA PHE A 49 1.77 12.86 -6.01
C PHE A 49 1.70 12.10 -4.69
N LEU A 50 0.88 11.05 -4.64
CA LEU A 50 0.70 10.23 -3.45
C LEU A 50 1.04 8.77 -3.70
N HIS A 51 1.86 8.21 -2.82
CA HIS A 51 2.14 6.79 -2.69
C HIS A 51 1.71 6.29 -1.31
N PHE A 52 1.01 5.15 -1.27
CA PHE A 52 0.85 4.37 -0.04
C PHE A 52 1.61 3.04 -0.09
N ASP A 53 2.41 2.76 0.95
CA ASP A 53 2.83 1.39 1.21
C ASP A 53 1.70 0.63 1.91
N CYS A 54 1.11 -0.29 1.17
CA CYS A 54 -0.02 -1.10 1.59
C CYS A 54 0.36 -2.55 1.90
N SER A 55 1.65 -2.86 1.98
CA SER A 55 2.17 -4.23 2.17
C SER A 55 1.62 -4.93 3.42
N GLN A 56 1.33 -4.20 4.49
CA GLN A 56 0.72 -4.74 5.71
C GLN A 56 -0.80 -4.56 5.80
N SER A 57 -1.41 -3.84 4.85
CA SER A 57 -2.83 -3.48 4.91
C SER A 57 -3.71 -4.32 3.99
N LEU A 58 -3.21 -4.71 2.81
CA LEU A 58 -3.95 -5.59 1.89
C LEU A 58 -4.27 -6.91 2.60
N GLY A 59 -5.49 -7.44 2.40
CA GLY A 59 -5.95 -8.68 3.03
C GLY A 59 -6.16 -8.62 4.56
N LYS A 60 -5.88 -7.49 5.21
CA LYS A 60 -6.05 -7.29 6.68
C LYS A 60 -6.98 -6.12 7.02
N THR A 61 -7.10 -5.18 6.10
CA THR A 61 -7.99 -4.01 6.18
C THR A 61 -8.90 -3.97 4.95
N PRO A 62 -10.05 -3.27 4.98
CA PRO A 62 -10.86 -3.08 3.78
C PRO A 62 -10.01 -2.32 2.77
N PHE A 63 -9.96 -2.80 1.54
CA PHE A 63 -9.03 -2.33 0.54
C PHE A 63 -9.75 -2.11 -0.78
N ASN A 64 -9.75 -0.87 -1.26
CA ASN A 64 -10.31 -0.49 -2.54
C ASN A 64 -9.45 0.64 -3.12
N PHE A 65 -8.97 0.46 -4.35
CA PHE A 65 -8.10 1.43 -5.00
C PHE A 65 -8.79 2.79 -5.20
N ASP A 66 -10.09 2.78 -5.47
CA ASP A 66 -10.86 4.02 -5.66
C ASP A 66 -10.97 4.81 -4.34
N ASP A 67 -11.15 4.11 -3.22
CA ASP A 67 -11.22 4.72 -1.88
C ASP A 67 -9.85 5.21 -1.38
N ILE A 68 -8.76 4.56 -1.82
CA ILE A 68 -7.39 4.96 -1.47
C ILE A 68 -7.02 6.27 -2.15
N GLY A 69 -7.38 6.43 -3.43
CA GLY A 69 -7.19 7.67 -4.19
C GLY A 69 -5.73 8.08 -4.43
N ALA A 70 -4.78 7.20 -4.15
CA ALA A 70 -3.35 7.44 -4.38
C ALA A 70 -2.96 7.23 -5.84
N ASP A 71 -1.86 7.88 -6.26
CA ASP A 71 -1.29 7.68 -7.59
C ASP A 71 -0.51 6.38 -7.69
N MET A 72 0.04 5.92 -6.57
CA MET A 72 0.83 4.70 -6.48
C MET A 72 0.53 3.91 -5.21
N VAL A 73 0.58 2.58 -5.31
CA VAL A 73 0.39 1.68 -4.16
C VAL A 73 1.35 0.50 -4.23
N THR A 74 2.10 0.27 -3.15
CA THR A 74 2.97 -0.90 -3.01
C THR A 74 2.26 -2.05 -2.31
N LEU A 75 2.38 -3.25 -2.89
CA LEU A 75 1.82 -4.51 -2.38
C LEU A 75 2.90 -5.60 -2.32
N SER A 76 2.82 -6.50 -1.34
CA SER A 76 3.78 -7.58 -1.15
C SER A 76 3.12 -8.93 -0.89
N SER A 77 3.50 -9.95 -1.66
CA SER A 77 2.90 -11.28 -1.63
C SER A 77 3.11 -12.03 -0.32
N HIS A 78 4.35 -12.08 0.17
CA HIS A 78 4.69 -12.85 1.37
C HIS A 78 4.05 -12.29 2.66
N LYS A 79 3.52 -11.06 2.65
CA LYS A 79 2.76 -10.48 3.76
C LYS A 79 1.31 -11.00 3.84
N LEU A 80 0.85 -11.67 2.78
CA LEU A 80 -0.44 -12.34 2.66
C LEU A 80 -0.33 -13.87 2.75
N GLY A 81 0.86 -14.42 2.99
CA GLY A 81 1.11 -15.87 2.92
C GLY A 81 1.40 -16.38 1.51
N GLY A 82 1.51 -15.50 0.51
CA GLY A 82 1.92 -15.88 -0.84
C GLY A 82 3.44 -16.09 -0.99
N PRO A 83 3.91 -16.42 -2.20
CA PRO A 83 5.33 -16.66 -2.48
C PRO A 83 6.22 -15.44 -2.16
N LYS A 84 7.46 -15.71 -1.72
CA LYS A 84 8.51 -14.68 -1.61
C LYS A 84 9.05 -14.32 -3.01
N GLY A 85 9.63 -13.13 -3.14
CA GLY A 85 10.25 -12.68 -4.40
C GLY A 85 9.27 -12.13 -5.44
N VAL A 86 8.01 -11.88 -5.06
CA VAL A 86 6.98 -11.27 -5.91
C VAL A 86 6.21 -10.20 -5.15
N ALA A 87 5.91 -9.11 -5.83
CA ALA A 87 5.29 -7.90 -5.32
C ALA A 87 4.65 -7.13 -6.50
N ALA A 88 3.91 -6.07 -6.19
CA ALA A 88 3.38 -5.17 -7.20
C ALA A 88 3.50 -3.72 -6.75
N LEU A 89 3.84 -2.83 -7.70
CA LEU A 89 3.61 -1.41 -7.61
C LEU A 89 2.45 -1.10 -8.56
N VAL A 90 1.31 -0.74 -8.01
CA VAL A 90 0.14 -0.30 -8.79
C VAL A 90 0.34 1.18 -9.08
N ILE A 91 0.21 1.56 -10.35
CA ILE A 91 0.43 2.94 -10.82
C ILE A 91 -0.85 3.40 -11.52
N LYS A 92 -1.33 4.58 -11.14
CA LYS A 92 -2.48 5.23 -11.76
C LYS A 92 -2.22 5.48 -13.25
N LYS A 93 -3.23 5.19 -14.08
CA LYS A 93 -3.13 5.36 -15.54
C LYS A 93 -2.81 6.82 -15.89
N GLY A 94 -1.87 7.02 -16.80
CA GLY A 94 -1.47 8.35 -17.27
C GLY A 94 -0.33 8.99 -16.47
N LEU A 95 0.13 8.36 -15.38
CA LEU A 95 1.33 8.81 -14.69
C LEU A 95 2.58 8.38 -15.49
N GLU A 96 3.41 9.34 -15.86
CA GLU A 96 4.72 9.06 -16.45
C GLU A 96 5.65 8.48 -15.38
N PHE A 97 6.19 7.29 -15.64
CA PHE A 97 7.03 6.58 -14.70
C PHE A 97 8.26 6.01 -15.40
N ASN A 98 9.45 6.39 -14.93
CA ASN A 98 10.70 5.91 -15.48
C ASN A 98 11.06 4.55 -14.88
N SER A 99 11.42 3.60 -15.74
CA SER A 99 11.86 2.28 -15.30
C SER A 99 13.18 2.33 -14.53
N PHE A 100 13.18 1.76 -13.32
CA PHE A 100 14.39 1.54 -12.54
C PHE A 100 15.23 0.39 -13.11
N ILE A 101 14.59 -0.71 -13.52
CA ILE A 101 15.24 -1.88 -14.13
C ILE A 101 15.04 -1.81 -15.65
N LYS A 102 16.08 -1.40 -16.37
CA LYS A 102 16.07 -1.25 -17.83
C LYS A 102 16.34 -2.59 -18.53
N GLY A 103 15.85 -2.75 -19.76
CA GLY A 103 16.03 -3.95 -20.56
C GLY A 103 14.87 -4.18 -21.52
N GLY A 104 14.38 -5.43 -21.58
CA GLY A 104 13.26 -5.82 -22.45
C GLY A 104 11.92 -5.14 -22.14
N ALA A 105 10.91 -5.49 -22.93
CA ALA A 105 9.59 -4.86 -22.92
C ALA A 105 8.64 -5.32 -21.80
N GLN A 106 9.12 -6.12 -20.84
CA GLN A 106 8.30 -6.63 -19.74
C GLN A 106 7.61 -5.50 -18.96
N GLN A 107 6.42 -5.80 -18.42
CA GLN A 107 5.62 -4.85 -17.66
C GLN A 107 5.42 -3.49 -18.37
N LYS A 108 5.20 -3.50 -19.69
CA LYS A 108 5.03 -2.28 -20.52
C LYS A 108 6.23 -1.34 -20.45
N PHE A 109 7.45 -1.90 -20.47
CA PHE A 109 8.71 -1.17 -20.30
C PHE A 109 8.93 -0.55 -18.91
N LEU A 110 8.02 -0.75 -17.95
CA LEU A 110 8.12 -0.14 -16.60
C LEU A 110 9.06 -0.91 -15.68
N ARG A 111 9.30 -2.20 -15.94
CA ARG A 111 10.21 -3.05 -15.18
C ARG A 111 10.65 -4.22 -16.04
N ALA A 112 11.91 -4.19 -16.52
CA ALA A 112 12.45 -5.24 -17.36
C ALA A 112 12.79 -6.53 -16.58
N GLY A 113 13.01 -7.60 -17.34
CA GLY A 113 13.40 -8.93 -16.84
C GLY A 113 12.23 -9.90 -16.84
N THR A 114 12.49 -11.13 -17.29
CA THR A 114 11.51 -12.21 -17.43
C THR A 114 10.68 -12.38 -16.16
N GLU A 115 9.37 -12.37 -16.31
CA GLU A 115 8.43 -12.46 -15.21
C GLU A 115 8.49 -13.82 -14.50
N ASN A 116 8.46 -13.80 -13.17
CA ASN A 116 8.27 -15.00 -12.38
C ASN A 116 6.79 -15.40 -12.37
N LEU A 117 6.32 -15.99 -13.48
CA LEU A 117 4.90 -16.34 -13.67
C LEU A 117 4.33 -17.24 -12.56
N PRO A 118 5.03 -18.29 -12.08
CA PRO A 118 4.52 -19.09 -10.97
C PRO A 118 4.32 -18.27 -9.69
N ALA A 119 5.28 -17.40 -9.34
CA ALA A 119 5.14 -16.55 -8.16
C ALA A 119 4.02 -15.51 -8.33
N ILE A 120 3.85 -14.95 -9.54
CA ILE A 120 2.74 -14.02 -9.85
C ILE A 120 1.38 -14.73 -9.69
N LYS A 121 1.24 -15.97 -10.18
CA LYS A 121 0.02 -16.75 -10.00
C LYS A 121 -0.25 -17.05 -8.52
N GLY A 122 0.79 -17.44 -7.76
CA GLY A 122 0.66 -17.65 -6.32
C GLY A 122 0.33 -16.37 -5.54
N PHE A 123 0.83 -15.22 -5.98
CA PHE A 123 0.46 -13.92 -5.39
C PHE A 123 -1.02 -13.60 -5.65
N ALA A 124 -1.50 -13.80 -6.88
CA ALA A 124 -2.92 -13.60 -7.21
C ALA A 124 -3.85 -14.46 -6.34
N GLU A 125 -3.49 -15.73 -6.11
CA GLU A 125 -4.24 -16.63 -5.23
C GLU A 125 -4.24 -16.13 -3.77
N ALA A 126 -3.07 -15.73 -3.25
CA ALA A 126 -2.96 -15.20 -1.89
C ALA A 126 -3.79 -13.91 -1.70
N ILE A 127 -3.90 -13.05 -2.71
CA ILE A 127 -4.79 -11.89 -2.68
C ILE A 127 -6.25 -12.35 -2.62
N SER A 128 -6.66 -13.26 -3.51
CA SER A 128 -8.03 -13.77 -3.56
C SER A 128 -8.48 -14.35 -2.22
N GLU A 129 -7.66 -15.23 -1.64
CA GLU A 129 -7.93 -15.87 -0.35
C GLU A 129 -7.96 -14.87 0.81
N SER A 130 -6.94 -14.01 0.91
CA SER A 130 -6.84 -13.06 2.03
C SER A 130 -7.95 -11.99 2.00
N VAL A 131 -8.33 -11.50 0.81
CA VAL A 131 -9.42 -10.53 0.67
C VAL A 131 -10.78 -11.21 0.88
N GLY A 132 -10.98 -12.41 0.33
CA GLY A 132 -12.23 -13.18 0.50
C GLY A 132 -12.49 -13.58 1.96
N ASN A 133 -11.43 -13.88 2.72
CA ASN A 133 -11.53 -14.30 4.11
C ASN A 133 -11.36 -13.16 5.14
N LEU A 134 -11.34 -11.90 4.69
CA LEU A 134 -11.02 -10.72 5.50
C LEU A 134 -11.87 -10.60 6.78
N LYS A 135 -13.18 -10.89 6.67
CA LYS A 135 -14.10 -10.78 7.81
C LYS A 135 -13.74 -11.76 8.93
N ASN A 136 -13.57 -13.03 8.59
CA ASN A 136 -13.23 -14.08 9.55
C ASN A 136 -11.85 -13.83 10.16
N TYR A 137 -10.87 -13.43 9.33
CA TYR A 137 -9.53 -13.08 9.78
C TYR A 137 -9.57 -11.98 10.86
N LYS A 138 -10.31 -10.89 10.59
CA LYS A 138 -10.47 -9.79 11.55
C LYS A 138 -11.13 -10.22 12.85
N GLU A 139 -12.22 -10.99 12.78
CA GLU A 139 -12.92 -11.49 13.96
C GLU A 139 -12.02 -12.39 14.80
N HIS A 140 -11.26 -13.27 14.16
CA HIS A 140 -10.32 -14.17 14.82
C HIS A 140 -9.18 -13.38 15.50
N CYS A 141 -8.50 -12.50 14.77
CA CYS A 141 -7.43 -11.67 15.32
C CYS A 141 -7.91 -10.79 16.47
N LYS A 142 -9.10 -10.20 16.37
CA LYS A 142 -9.66 -9.38 17.45
C LYS A 142 -9.83 -10.19 18.73
N LYS A 143 -10.36 -11.42 18.66
CA LYS A 143 -10.50 -12.31 19.81
C LYS A 143 -9.15 -12.60 20.47
N LEU A 144 -8.13 -12.91 19.66
CA LEU A 144 -6.78 -13.18 20.17
C LEU A 144 -6.13 -11.95 20.79
N ILE A 145 -6.19 -10.79 20.11
CA ILE A 145 -5.62 -9.53 20.62
C ILE A 145 -6.26 -9.17 21.95
N SER A 146 -7.60 -9.19 22.05
CA SER A 146 -8.30 -8.90 23.31
C SER A 146 -7.91 -9.88 24.43
N HIS A 147 -7.72 -11.16 24.11
CA HIS A 147 -7.25 -12.14 25.09
C HIS A 147 -5.84 -11.81 25.62
N PHE A 148 -4.91 -11.43 24.74
CA PHE A 148 -3.56 -11.07 25.14
C PHE A 148 -3.51 -9.74 25.89
N GLU A 149 -4.23 -8.71 25.45
CA GLU A 149 -4.27 -7.40 26.10
C GLU A 149 -4.83 -7.46 27.53
N ILE A 150 -5.81 -8.32 27.78
CA ILE A 150 -6.35 -8.54 29.14
C ILE A 150 -5.32 -9.23 30.04
N LYS A 151 -4.51 -10.14 29.50
CA LYS A 151 -3.50 -10.89 30.28
C LYS A 151 -2.22 -10.10 30.54
N LEU A 152 -1.93 -9.10 29.72
CA LEU A 152 -0.74 -8.25 29.82
C LEU A 152 -0.97 -7.00 30.68
N LYS A 153 -2.23 -6.71 31.02
CA LYS A 153 -2.62 -5.68 32.00
C LYS A 153 -2.86 -6.33 33.36
#